data_AF-A0A7V0V255-F1
#
_entry.id   AF-A0A7V0V255-F1
#
_cell.length_a   1.000
_cell.length_b   1.000
_cell.length_c   1.000
_cell.angle_alpha   90.00
_cell.angle_beta   90.00
_cell.angle_gamma   90.00
#
_symmetry.space_group_name_H-M   'P 1'
#
loop_
_entity.id
_entity.type
_entity.pdbx_description
1 polymer ?
#
loop_
_entity_poly.entity_id
_entity_poly.type
_entity_poly.pdbx_seq_one_letter_code
_entity_poly.pdbx_strand_id
1 'polypeptide(L)'
;MREATAIRIRSMTKPDFDYLVGVIDDWWGRPVRYLLHPIYLYEFGNTAWVAEQDGRRIDFIAGFVCRTDPQETYIHLVGTDPGRTRRTPEIP
;
A
#
# COMPACT_ATOMS: atom_id res chain seq x y z
N MET A 1 -25.81 2.64 14.69
CA MET A 1 -24.70 1.67 14.69
C MET A 1 -24.18 1.63 13.25
N ARG A 2 -22.99 2.17 12.95
CA ARG A 2 -22.44 2.09 11.58
C ARG A 2 -21.85 0.69 11.43
N GLU A 3 -22.33 -0.10 10.46
CA GLU A 3 -21.63 -1.32 10.06
C GLU A 3 -20.21 -0.93 9.65
N ALA A 4 -19.20 -1.55 10.28
CA ALA A 4 -17.83 -1.35 9.86
C ALA A 4 -17.63 -2.14 8.57
N THR A 5 -17.49 -1.46 7.45
CA THR A 5 -17.18 -2.12 6.18
C THR A 5 -15.89 -2.91 6.30
N ALA A 6 -15.92 -4.16 5.83
CA ALA A 6 -14.75 -5.04 5.84
C ALA A 6 -13.62 -4.48 4.97
N ILE A 7 -12.39 -4.57 5.48
CA ILE A 7 -11.19 -4.24 4.71
C ILE A 7 -10.85 -5.43 3.81
N ARG A 8 -10.66 -5.17 2.52
CA ARG A 8 -10.20 -6.16 1.55
C ARG A 8 -8.75 -5.89 1.17
N ILE A 9 -7.87 -6.85 1.43
CA ILE A 9 -6.47 -6.82 0.98
C ILE A 9 -6.37 -7.61 -0.32
N ARG A 10 -5.70 -7.03 -1.33
CA ARG A 10 -5.52 -7.64 -2.64
C ARG A 10 -4.26 -7.11 -3.32
N SER A 11 -3.79 -7.81 -4.35
CA SER A 11 -2.69 -7.34 -5.19
C SER A 11 -3.01 -5.97 -5.79
N MET A 12 -1.98 -5.13 -5.88
CA MET A 12 -2.05 -3.83 -6.52
C MET A 12 -2.26 -3.98 -8.03
N THR A 13 -3.18 -3.20 -8.59
CA THR A 13 -3.41 -3.12 -10.04
C THR A 13 -2.90 -1.78 -10.57
N LYS A 14 -2.80 -1.64 -11.90
CA LYS A 14 -2.42 -0.35 -12.52
C LYS A 14 -3.33 0.81 -12.09
N PRO A 15 -4.67 0.71 -12.08
CA PRO A 15 -5.52 1.77 -11.56
C PRO A 15 -5.24 2.16 -10.10
N ASP A 16 -4.83 1.21 -9.26
CA ASP A 16 -4.44 1.53 -7.88
C ASP A 16 -3.12 2.29 -7.84
N PHE A 17 -2.13 1.87 -8.63
CA PHE A 17 -0.86 2.57 -8.76
C PHE A 17 -1.07 4.01 -9.24
N ASP A 18 -1.85 4.19 -10.31
CA ASP A 18 -2.16 5.52 -10.88
C ASP A 18 -2.83 6.43 -9.83
N TYR A 19 -3.76 5.88 -9.02
CA TYR A 19 -4.37 6.59 -7.89
C TYR A 19 -3.34 6.97 -6.83
N LEU A 20 -2.52 6.01 -6.38
CA LEU A 20 -1.55 6.19 -5.30
C LEU A 20 -0.49 7.24 -5.65
N VAL A 21 0.04 7.23 -6.87
CA VAL A 21 0.99 8.26 -7.35
C VAL A 21 0.38 9.67 -7.26
N GLY A 22 -0.94 9.80 -7.41
CA GLY A 22 -1.66 11.06 -7.31
C GLY A 22 -1.88 11.57 -5.88
N VAL A 23 -1.88 10.69 -4.87
CA VAL A 23 -2.25 11.05 -3.48
C VAL A 23 -1.13 10.89 -2.47
N ILE A 24 -0.06 10.16 -2.80
CA ILE A 24 0.98 9.78 -1.84
C ILE A 24 1.78 10.98 -1.29
N ASP A 25 1.98 12.02 -2.10
CA ASP A 25 2.64 13.26 -1.65
C ASP A 25 1.80 13.94 -0.55
N ASP A 26 0.47 13.94 -0.69
CA ASP A 26 -0.46 14.49 0.30
C ASP A 26 -0.50 13.64 1.57
N TRP A 27 -0.48 12.31 1.43
CA TRP A 27 -0.43 11.39 2.58
C TRP A 27 0.81 11.63 3.45
N TRP A 28 1.94 11.96 2.83
CA TRP A 28 3.19 12.24 3.53
C TRP A 28 3.40 13.72 3.91
N GLY A 29 2.64 14.64 3.31
CA GLY A 29 2.85 16.09 3.44
C GLY A 29 4.15 16.59 2.79
N ARG A 30 4.77 15.79 1.92
CA ARG A 30 6.00 16.14 1.18
C ARG A 30 6.16 15.27 -0.07
N PRO A 31 6.94 15.70 -1.07
CA PRO A 31 7.21 14.90 -2.26
C PRO A 31 7.87 13.56 -1.92
N VAL A 32 7.17 12.46 -2.18
CA VAL A 32 7.65 11.07 -2.03
C VAL A 32 7.22 10.17 -3.18
N ARG A 33 6.34 10.62 -4.09
CA ARG A 33 5.83 9.82 -5.22
C ARG A 33 6.91 9.18 -6.10
N TYR A 34 8.10 9.77 -6.14
CA TYR A 34 9.25 9.21 -6.88
C TYR A 34 9.77 7.90 -6.29
N LEU A 35 9.40 7.55 -5.04
CA LEU A 35 9.72 6.28 -4.39
C LEU A 35 8.73 5.17 -4.76
N LEU A 36 7.53 5.49 -5.26
CA LEU A 36 6.58 4.49 -5.71
C LEU A 36 6.89 4.10 -7.16
N HIS A 37 7.92 3.28 -7.33
CA HIS A 37 8.44 2.92 -8.64
C HIS A 37 7.48 2.00 -9.43
N PRO A 38 7.28 2.22 -10.75
CA PRO A 38 6.44 1.35 -11.59
C PRO A 38 6.92 -0.12 -11.66
N ILE A 39 8.16 -0.41 -11.26
CA ILE A 39 8.70 -1.77 -11.19
C ILE A 39 7.84 -2.70 -10.30
N TYR A 40 7.17 -2.14 -9.28
CA TYR A 40 6.25 -2.89 -8.42
C TYR A 40 4.99 -3.37 -9.14
N LEU A 41 4.63 -2.74 -10.25
CA LEU A 41 3.50 -3.12 -11.10
C LEU A 41 3.91 -4.15 -12.16
N TYR A 42 5.06 -3.93 -12.81
CA TYR A 42 5.43 -4.69 -14.01
C TYR A 42 6.31 -5.90 -13.72
N GLU A 43 7.23 -5.81 -12.75
CA GLU A 43 8.24 -6.84 -12.50
C GLU A 43 7.99 -7.60 -11.19
N PHE A 44 7.44 -6.91 -10.19
CA PHE A 44 7.17 -7.47 -8.86
C PHE A 44 5.68 -7.68 -8.60
N GLY A 45 4.87 -7.92 -9.65
CA GLY A 45 3.39 -7.95 -9.64
C GLY A 45 2.69 -8.91 -8.66
N ASN A 46 3.44 -9.54 -7.76
CA ASN A 46 2.97 -10.45 -6.71
C ASN A 46 3.22 -9.91 -5.29
N THR A 47 4.01 -8.83 -5.13
CA THR A 47 4.50 -8.36 -3.82
C THR A 47 4.12 -6.92 -3.51
N ALA A 48 3.30 -6.31 -4.36
CA ALA A 48 2.62 -5.05 -4.08
C ALA A 48 1.15 -5.29 -3.76
N TRP A 49 0.67 -4.69 -2.67
CA TRP A 49 -0.68 -4.89 -2.15
C TRP A 49 -1.36 -3.58 -1.80
N VAL A 50 -2.68 -3.58 -1.87
CA VAL A 50 -3.53 -2.48 -1.43
C VAL A 50 -4.60 -3.00 -0.48
N ALA A 51 -4.92 -2.18 0.53
CA ALA A 51 -6.10 -2.36 1.36
C ALA A 51 -7.20 -1.42 0.87
N GLU A 52 -8.37 -1.99 0.63
CA GLU A 52 -9.55 -1.27 0.16
C GLU A 52 -10.69 -1.37 1.17
N GLN A 53 -11.37 -0.26 1.43
CA GLN A 53 -12.57 -0.19 2.25
C GLN A 53 -13.56 0.76 1.58
N ASP A 54 -14.79 0.32 1.35
CA ASP A 54 -15.85 1.11 0.67
C ASP A 54 -15.40 1.68 -0.70
N GLY A 55 -14.64 0.91 -1.48
CA GLY A 55 -14.11 1.36 -2.78
C GLY A 55 -12.90 2.30 -2.71
N ARG A 56 -12.49 2.70 -1.50
CA ARG A 56 -11.37 3.63 -1.25
C ARG A 56 -10.10 2.85 -0.91
N ARG A 57 -8.97 3.27 -1.48
CA ARG A 57 -7.65 2.71 -1.16
C ARG A 57 -7.18 3.39 0.11
N ILE A 58 -7.15 2.63 1.20
CA ILE A 58 -6.86 3.17 2.53
C ILE A 58 -5.41 2.91 2.95
N ASP A 59 -4.78 1.86 2.41
CA ASP A 59 -3.39 1.53 2.66
C ASP A 59 -2.76 0.89 1.41
N PHE A 60 -1.44 0.94 1.31
CA PHE A 60 -0.68 0.14 0.36
C PHE A 60 0.66 -0.30 0.93
N ILE A 61 1.21 -1.36 0.33
CA ILE A 61 2.59 -1.82 0.56
C ILE A 61 3.23 -2.16 -0.78
N ALA A 62 4.47 -1.71 -0.96
CA ALA A 62 5.33 -2.00 -2.09
C ALA A 62 6.65 -2.57 -1.58
N GLY A 63 6.94 -3.81 -1.98
CA GLY A 63 8.13 -4.54 -1.58
C GLY A 63 8.39 -5.70 -2.54
N PHE A 64 9.38 -6.52 -2.23
CA PHE A 64 9.73 -7.71 -3.00
C PHE A 64 10.39 -8.76 -2.12
N VAL A 65 10.31 -10.02 -2.54
CA VAL A 65 11.06 -11.14 -1.93
C VAL A 65 12.51 -11.08 -2.40
N CYS A 66 13.46 -11.21 -1.48
CA CYS A 66 14.87 -11.15 -1.77
C CYS A 66 15.29 -12.35 -2.64
N ARG A 67 15.98 -12.09 -3.76
CA ARG A 67 16.47 -13.18 -4.64
C ARG A 67 17.62 -13.98 -4.03
N THR A 68 18.41 -13.36 -3.16
CA THR A 68 19.56 -13.99 -2.48
C THR A 68 19.13 -14.89 -1.32
N ASP A 69 17.99 -14.59 -0.71
CA ASP A 69 17.36 -15.40 0.32
C ASP A 69 15.84 -15.28 0.22
N PRO A 70 15.14 -16.30 -0.33
CA PRO A 70 13.69 -16.29 -0.46
C PRO A 70 12.90 -16.32 0.85
N GLN A 71 13.56 -16.51 2.01
CA GLN A 71 12.92 -16.35 3.33
C GLN A 71 12.85 -14.89 3.77
N GLU A 72 13.59 -13.99 3.11
CA GLU A 72 13.67 -12.58 3.44
C GLU A 72 12.82 -11.73 2.48
N THR A 73 12.19 -10.71 3.02
CA THR A 73 11.38 -9.75 2.24
C THR A 73 11.81 -8.33 2.55
N TYR A 74 11.93 -7.50 1.52
CA TYR A 74 12.21 -6.08 1.67
C TYR A 74 10.95 -5.25 1.43
N ILE A 75 10.57 -4.46 2.44
CA ILE A 75 9.51 -3.45 2.32
C ILE A 75 10.18 -2.14 1.94
N HIS A 76 9.95 -1.68 0.71
CA HIS A 76 10.47 -0.42 0.24
C HIS A 76 9.63 0.76 0.70
N LEU A 77 8.30 0.61 0.61
CA LEU A 77 7.36 1.66 0.92
C LEU A 77 6.05 1.09 1.44
N VAL A 78 5.54 1.67 2.52
CA VAL A 78 4.22 1.35 3.09
C VAL A 78 3.55 2.66 3.45
N GLY A 79 2.27 2.81 3.09
CA GLY A 79 1.52 4.03 3.32
C GLY A 79 0.10 3.78 3.77
N THR A 80 -0.39 4.66 4.63
CA THR A 80 -1.76 4.68 5.15
C THR A 80 -2.35 6.06 4.92
N ASP A 81 -3.59 6.12 4.45
CA ASP A 81 -4.36 7.36 4.32
C ASP A 81 -4.48 8.04 5.70
N PRO A 82 -3.92 9.25 5.90
CA PRO A 82 -3.96 9.94 7.18
C PRO A 82 -5.38 10.35 7.61
N GLY A 83 -6.36 10.38 6.68
CA GLY A 83 -7.77 10.59 6.99
C GLY A 83 -8.43 9.42 7.72
N ARG A 84 -7.73 8.28 7.82
CA ARG A 84 -8.19 7.12 8.58
C ARG A 84 -7.87 7.30 10.06
N THR A 85 -8.86 7.09 10.93
CA THR A 85 -8.61 7.01 12.38
C THR A 85 -7.61 5.89 12.63
N ARG A 86 -6.43 6.23 13.17
CA ARG A 86 -5.39 5.27 13.54
C ARG A 86 -5.99 4.27 14.52
N ARG A 87 -6.24 3.03 14.08
CA ARG A 87 -6.38 1.93 15.03
C ARG A 87 -4.96 1.58 15.45
N THR A 88 -4.65 1.80 16.73
CA THR A 88 -3.42 1.27 17.31
C THR A 88 -3.46 -0.25 17.13
N PRO A 89 -2.48 -0.87 16.46
CA PRO A 89 -2.41 -2.33 16.43
C PRO A 89 -2.18 -2.79 17.87
N GLU A 90 -3.08 -3.62 18.40
CA GLU A 90 -2.74 -4.45 19.57
C GLU A 90 -1.78 -5.52 19.05
N ILE A 91 -0.48 -5.32 19.30
CA ILE A 91 0.54 -6.33 19.02
C ILE A 91 0.55 -7.26 20.24
N PRO A 92 0.24 -8.57 20.09
CA PRO A 92 0.37 -9.54 21.17
C PRO A 92 1.84 -9.77 21.57
#